data_AF-J5GLI8-F1
#
_entry.id   AF-J5GLI8-F1
#
_cell.length_a   1.000
_cell.length_b   1.000
_cell.length_c   1.000
_cell.angle_alpha   90.00
_cell.angle_beta   90.00
_cell.angle_gamma   90.00
#
_symmetry.space_group_name_H-M   'P 1'
#
loop_
_entity.id
_entity.type
_entity.pdbx_description
1 polymer ?
#
loop_
_entity_poly.entity_id
_entity_poly.type
_entity_poly.pdbx_seq_one_letter_code
_entity_poly.pdbx_strand_id
1 'polypeptide(L)'
;MKSKKIKNIACITFVIIGIFYSNIVTGNASIKTTRNSKSGNNNINETNKKEDSQVNTTEENKIDKITYTYGDYGLFITKEFNDGKNHILIENDKMILISEKDTDGDGLLDYMEDLMGYDKNKKDTDGDGLNDGFEYKYLNTDVLKKDSDGNGISDADEDYDKDGVSNIKEQELGTNPNSVDTDNDGLTDYEELNKHHTNPLRPDTDKDGLSDSEEIKLGLDPNKAKTDGVTIDSERLFEQSADESIKSKNVLESDNWLSPSISGKVHHDISDNVGLELVEYPSFKDNKGVVSDILKYKTSYDIPVKLTFSYKTYYLGDIKNLTIVSYIEGELKIVDTNIDTRNKKIYGMIKDEGEYFVIDIDKFLKEYGIDVFAGMSKWKDIPKSKMNEKTKIVQNFLNILENKDKKIYNIEKLRGKLEFKEIDLKSFRKKLLKKPKEGYWLILDDYSKIKLNGRITDIKHNDTDKDGLTDAEELGIGVDIDMSDYINLLLDRHSIPRETYNGEKSIIVWRFNSNPTELDTDFDGLPDGNIRYSDISGNFDEED
;
A
#
# COMPACT_ATOMS: atom_id res chain seq x y z
N MET A 1 -20.00 4.52 -69.10
CA MET A 1 -19.37 3.18 -69.27
C MET A 1 -19.00 2.63 -67.90
N LYS A 2 -18.51 1.39 -67.79
CA LYS A 2 -18.47 0.60 -66.53
C LYS A 2 -17.73 1.30 -65.38
N SER A 3 -18.38 1.40 -64.21
CA SER A 3 -17.73 1.62 -62.91
C SER A 3 -17.65 0.30 -62.14
N LYS A 4 -16.45 -0.20 -61.84
CA LYS A 4 -16.26 -1.21 -60.78
C LYS A 4 -16.13 -0.47 -59.45
N LYS A 5 -16.86 -0.88 -58.41
CA LYS A 5 -16.56 -0.48 -57.02
C LYS A 5 -15.34 -1.24 -56.51
N ILE A 6 -14.59 -0.58 -55.64
CA ILE A 6 -13.47 -1.13 -54.88
C ILE A 6 -14.03 -2.04 -53.77
N LYS A 7 -13.32 -3.12 -53.42
CA LYS A 7 -13.52 -3.87 -52.18
C LYS A 7 -12.56 -3.31 -51.13
N ASN A 8 -13.08 -2.91 -49.97
CA ASN A 8 -12.30 -2.75 -48.75
C ASN A 8 -12.48 -4.02 -47.92
N ILE A 9 -11.39 -4.59 -47.39
CA ILE A 9 -11.32 -5.15 -46.03
C ILE A 9 -9.94 -4.73 -45.50
N ALA A 10 -9.91 -4.14 -44.31
CA ALA A 10 -8.72 -3.77 -43.55
C ALA A 10 -9.15 -3.60 -42.08
N CYS A 11 -8.21 -3.82 -41.15
CA CYS A 11 -8.40 -3.76 -39.69
C CYS A 11 -9.43 -4.77 -39.13
N ILE A 12 -8.89 -5.91 -38.67
CA ILE A 12 -9.40 -6.63 -37.50
C ILE A 12 -8.21 -6.70 -36.53
N THR A 13 -8.46 -6.40 -35.25
CA THR A 13 -7.42 -6.31 -34.22
C THR A 13 -7.94 -7.02 -32.96
N PHE A 14 -6.99 -7.56 -32.17
CA PHE A 14 -7.14 -8.27 -30.89
C PHE A 14 -8.46 -8.14 -30.14
N VAL A 15 -9.00 -9.29 -29.70
CA VAL A 15 -9.22 -9.66 -28.27
C VAL A 15 -10.03 -10.96 -28.20
N ILE A 16 -9.52 -11.95 -27.45
CA ILE A 16 -10.24 -12.80 -26.46
C ILE A 16 -9.20 -13.71 -25.79
N ILE A 17 -8.61 -13.21 -24.71
CA ILE A 17 -8.27 -13.99 -23.51
C ILE A 17 -8.88 -13.19 -22.37
N GLY A 18 -9.58 -13.84 -21.43
CA GLY A 18 -10.17 -13.16 -20.26
C GLY A 18 -11.70 -13.08 -20.19
N ILE A 19 -12.44 -14.16 -20.48
CA ILE A 19 -13.79 -14.35 -19.89
C ILE A 19 -13.92 -15.74 -19.25
N PHE A 20 -13.13 -15.96 -18.21
CA PHE A 20 -13.62 -16.59 -16.99
C PHE A 20 -13.44 -15.58 -15.86
N TYR A 21 -14.37 -15.54 -14.89
CA TYR A 21 -14.53 -14.47 -13.89
C TYR A 21 -14.98 -13.09 -14.41
N SER A 22 -16.25 -12.98 -14.81
CA SER A 22 -17.24 -12.31 -13.93
C SER A 22 -18.69 -12.50 -14.41
N ASN A 23 -19.64 -12.29 -13.49
CA ASN A 23 -21.05 -11.94 -13.73
C ASN A 23 -21.85 -12.77 -14.75
N ILE A 24 -22.26 -13.97 -14.35
CA ILE A 24 -23.39 -14.67 -15.00
C ILE A 24 -24.70 -13.91 -14.69
N VAL A 25 -25.15 -13.07 -15.63
CA VAL A 25 -26.53 -12.53 -15.60
C VAL A 25 -27.49 -13.65 -16.02
N THR A 26 -28.16 -14.27 -15.05
CA THR A 26 -29.07 -15.42 -15.26
C THR A 26 -30.43 -14.98 -15.84
N GLY A 27 -30.43 -14.61 -17.13
CA GLY A 27 -31.62 -14.26 -17.90
C GLY A 27 -32.59 -15.42 -18.12
N ASN A 28 -33.35 -15.80 -17.08
CA ASN A 28 -34.29 -16.93 -17.07
C ASN A 28 -35.54 -16.69 -17.94
N ALA A 29 -35.40 -16.85 -19.26
CA ALA A 29 -36.49 -16.80 -20.24
C ALA A 29 -37.47 -17.99 -20.11
N SER A 30 -38.34 -17.93 -19.09
CA SER A 30 -39.28 -19.01 -18.75
C SER A 30 -40.39 -19.19 -19.79
N ILE A 31 -40.29 -20.22 -20.63
CA ILE A 31 -41.36 -20.63 -21.55
C ILE A 31 -42.52 -21.25 -20.75
N LYS A 32 -43.68 -20.59 -20.76
CA LYS A 32 -44.90 -21.06 -20.09
C LYS A 32 -45.45 -22.33 -20.72
N THR A 33 -45.35 -23.46 -20.02
CA THR A 33 -46.21 -24.63 -20.25
C THR A 33 -47.51 -24.50 -19.45
N THR A 34 -48.65 -24.63 -20.11
CA THR A 34 -49.96 -24.43 -19.48
C THR A 34 -50.38 -25.61 -18.63
N ARG A 35 -50.48 -25.42 -17.30
CA ARG A 35 -51.14 -26.37 -16.40
C ARG A 35 -52.61 -26.53 -16.74
N ASN A 36 -53.06 -27.77 -16.89
CA ASN A 36 -54.48 -28.13 -16.82
C ASN A 36 -54.64 -29.16 -15.71
N SER A 37 -55.09 -28.72 -14.53
CA SER A 37 -55.13 -29.55 -13.31
C SER A 37 -56.51 -30.15 -13.07
N LYS A 38 -56.59 -31.47 -12.89
CA LYS A 38 -57.68 -32.11 -12.14
C LYS A 38 -57.18 -33.34 -11.40
N SER A 39 -57.48 -33.40 -10.11
CA SER A 39 -57.24 -34.57 -9.26
C SER A 39 -58.30 -35.64 -9.52
N GLY A 40 -57.93 -36.91 -9.42
CA GLY A 40 -58.82 -38.05 -9.53
C GLY A 40 -58.09 -39.37 -9.28
N ASN A 41 -58.46 -40.07 -8.21
CA ASN A 41 -58.00 -41.44 -7.97
C ASN A 41 -58.52 -42.37 -9.07
N ASN A 42 -57.68 -43.27 -9.60
CA ASN A 42 -57.85 -44.71 -9.34
C ASN A 42 -56.71 -45.59 -9.92
N ASN A 43 -56.38 -46.60 -9.12
CA ASN A 43 -55.55 -47.78 -9.39
C ASN A 43 -55.84 -48.55 -10.70
N ILE A 44 -54.91 -49.47 -11.02
CA ILE A 44 -55.07 -50.69 -11.85
C ILE A 44 -55.09 -50.42 -13.39
N ASN A 45 -54.33 -51.13 -14.26
CA ASN A 45 -53.61 -52.40 -14.09
C ASN A 45 -52.32 -52.56 -14.93
N GLU A 46 -51.49 -53.54 -14.54
CA GLU A 46 -50.54 -54.27 -15.39
C GLU A 46 -51.28 -55.15 -16.44
N THR A 47 -50.71 -55.74 -17.51
CA THR A 47 -49.34 -55.89 -18.06
C THR A 47 -49.47 -56.24 -19.57
N ASN A 48 -48.42 -56.07 -20.40
CA ASN A 48 -47.80 -57.22 -21.13
C ASN A 48 -46.59 -56.88 -22.03
N LYS A 49 -45.78 -57.91 -22.27
CA LYS A 49 -44.62 -58.03 -23.18
C LYS A 49 -45.10 -58.57 -24.57
N LYS A 50 -44.35 -58.65 -25.67
CA LYS A 50 -42.92 -58.43 -26.05
C LYS A 50 -42.85 -58.34 -27.60
N GLU A 51 -41.74 -57.81 -28.16
CA GLU A 51 -41.05 -58.20 -29.43
C GLU A 51 -41.85 -58.56 -30.71
N ASP A 52 -41.49 -58.17 -31.95
CA ASP A 52 -40.49 -57.22 -32.52
C ASP A 52 -40.89 -57.05 -34.04
N SER A 53 -40.16 -56.54 -35.06
CA SER A 53 -38.82 -55.97 -35.32
C SER A 53 -38.88 -55.16 -36.64
N GLN A 54 -37.94 -54.32 -37.08
CA GLN A 54 -36.89 -53.48 -36.47
C GLN A 54 -36.49 -52.43 -37.55
N VAL A 55 -36.15 -51.19 -37.17
CA VAL A 55 -35.41 -50.21 -38.01
C VAL A 55 -34.45 -49.45 -37.10
N ASN A 56 -33.15 -49.53 -37.34
CA ASN A 56 -32.14 -48.95 -36.45
C ASN A 56 -31.84 -47.48 -36.81
N THR A 57 -32.40 -46.56 -36.02
CA THR A 57 -31.89 -45.18 -35.88
C THR A 57 -31.10 -45.09 -34.58
N THR A 58 -29.77 -45.16 -34.66
CA THR A 58 -28.89 -45.07 -33.48
C THR A 58 -28.71 -43.62 -33.05
N GLU A 59 -29.38 -43.28 -31.95
CA GLU A 59 -29.06 -42.23 -30.98
C GLU A 59 -28.88 -40.80 -31.54
N GLU A 60 -29.98 -40.03 -31.48
CA GLU A 60 -30.02 -38.63 -31.89
C GLU A 60 -29.37 -37.70 -30.85
N ASN A 61 -28.39 -36.90 -31.30
CA ASN A 61 -27.65 -35.95 -30.47
C ASN A 61 -28.58 -34.91 -29.81
N LYS A 62 -28.78 -35.02 -28.49
CA LYS A 62 -29.45 -33.98 -27.70
C LYS A 62 -28.52 -32.78 -27.49
N ILE A 63 -29.06 -31.61 -27.83
CA ILE A 63 -28.53 -30.30 -27.46
C ILE A 63 -29.01 -29.99 -26.04
N ASP A 64 -28.08 -29.78 -25.11
CA ASP A 64 -28.43 -29.44 -23.72
C ASP A 64 -28.51 -27.93 -23.51
N LYS A 65 -27.72 -27.17 -24.27
CA LYS A 65 -27.62 -25.71 -24.15
C LYS A 65 -27.36 -25.05 -25.50
N ILE A 66 -27.95 -23.86 -25.68
CA ILE A 66 -27.66 -22.96 -26.79
C ILE A 66 -27.30 -21.61 -26.18
N THR A 67 -26.12 -21.09 -26.51
CA THR A 67 -25.66 -19.77 -26.07
C THR A 67 -25.59 -18.84 -27.27
N TYR A 68 -26.07 -17.61 -27.11
CA TYR A 68 -26.03 -16.55 -28.11
C TYR A 68 -25.09 -15.46 -27.59
N THR A 69 -24.03 -15.17 -28.35
CA THR A 69 -23.02 -14.18 -27.96
C THR A 69 -22.89 -13.15 -29.07
N TYR A 70 -22.88 -11.87 -28.73
CA TYR A 70 -22.66 -10.78 -29.69
C TYR A 70 -21.29 -10.16 -29.42
N GLY A 71 -20.49 -10.00 -30.47
CA GLY A 71 -19.22 -9.29 -30.43
C GLY A 71 -19.06 -8.40 -31.66
N ASP A 72 -17.95 -7.66 -31.75
CA ASP A 72 -17.72 -6.64 -32.79
C ASP A 72 -17.72 -7.19 -34.23
N TYR A 73 -17.57 -8.51 -34.38
CA TYR A 73 -17.58 -9.22 -35.66
C TYR A 73 -18.86 -10.04 -35.94
N GLY A 74 -19.87 -10.00 -35.06
CA GLY A 74 -21.22 -10.53 -35.34
C GLY A 74 -21.90 -11.31 -34.21
N LEU A 75 -22.95 -12.05 -34.59
CA LEU A 75 -23.70 -12.97 -33.73
C LEU A 75 -23.11 -14.38 -33.83
N PHE A 76 -22.62 -14.90 -32.71
CA PHE A 76 -22.15 -16.26 -32.55
C PHE A 76 -23.24 -17.12 -31.89
N ILE A 77 -23.45 -18.33 -32.40
CA ILE A 77 -24.38 -19.31 -31.82
C ILE A 77 -23.61 -20.57 -31.48
N THR A 78 -23.39 -20.79 -30.19
CA THR A 78 -22.71 -21.98 -29.66
C THR A 78 -23.74 -23.01 -29.22
N LYS A 79 -23.54 -24.27 -29.61
CA LYS A 79 -24.36 -25.42 -29.16
C LYS A 79 -23.49 -26.42 -28.41
N GLU A 80 -23.98 -26.80 -27.23
CA GLU A 80 -23.35 -27.76 -26.31
C GLU A 80 -24.15 -29.08 -26.40
N PHE A 81 -23.43 -30.19 -26.62
CA PHE A 81 -24.00 -31.53 -26.82
C PHE A 81 -23.48 -32.52 -25.76
N ASN A 82 -24.24 -33.61 -25.56
CA ASN A 82 -23.97 -34.65 -24.55
C ASN A 82 -22.62 -35.39 -24.73
N ASP A 83 -21.90 -35.22 -25.84
CA ASP A 83 -20.58 -35.82 -26.08
C ASP A 83 -19.41 -34.95 -25.57
N GLY A 84 -19.72 -33.77 -24.99
CA GLY A 84 -18.74 -32.82 -24.46
C GLY A 84 -18.21 -31.85 -25.51
N LYS A 85 -18.62 -31.95 -26.78
CA LYS A 85 -18.11 -31.08 -27.85
C LYS A 85 -18.98 -29.86 -28.07
N ASN A 86 -18.31 -28.72 -28.18
CA ASN A 86 -18.92 -27.46 -28.56
C ASN A 86 -18.92 -27.32 -30.09
N HIS A 87 -20.01 -26.79 -30.64
CA HIS A 87 -20.10 -26.45 -32.06
C HIS A 87 -20.45 -24.97 -32.21
N ILE A 88 -19.75 -24.27 -33.10
CA ILE A 88 -20.06 -22.89 -33.46
C ILE A 88 -20.67 -22.86 -34.86
N LEU A 89 -21.81 -22.19 -34.98
CA LEU A 89 -22.34 -21.77 -36.27
C LEU A 89 -21.90 -20.33 -36.55
N ILE A 90 -21.13 -20.15 -37.62
CA ILE A 90 -20.79 -18.84 -38.17
C ILE A 90 -21.47 -18.71 -39.55
N GLU A 91 -21.81 -17.47 -39.91
CA GLU A 91 -22.74 -17.07 -40.97
C GLU A 91 -22.66 -17.88 -42.29
N ASN A 92 -23.82 -18.18 -42.89
CA ASN A 92 -24.03 -18.99 -44.12
C ASN A 92 -23.99 -20.52 -43.92
N ASP A 93 -24.66 -21.04 -42.89
CA ASP A 93 -24.97 -22.46 -42.64
C ASP A 93 -23.78 -23.44 -42.58
N LYS A 94 -22.54 -22.94 -42.45
CA LYS A 94 -21.37 -23.76 -42.13
C LYS A 94 -21.34 -24.10 -40.64
N MET A 95 -21.62 -25.37 -40.33
CA MET A 95 -21.22 -25.96 -39.04
C MET A 95 -19.70 -25.97 -38.95
N ILE A 96 -19.13 -25.26 -37.98
CA ILE A 96 -17.76 -25.48 -37.52
C ILE A 96 -17.84 -26.41 -36.30
N LEU A 97 -17.32 -27.63 -36.45
CA LEU A 97 -16.97 -28.44 -35.29
C LEU A 97 -15.80 -27.75 -34.58
N ILE A 98 -15.96 -27.39 -33.31
CA ILE A 98 -14.76 -27.21 -32.48
C ILE A 98 -14.27 -28.64 -32.18
N SER A 99 -13.40 -29.14 -33.06
CA SER A 99 -12.68 -30.36 -32.78
C SER A 99 -11.42 -29.98 -32.02
N GLU A 100 -11.23 -30.54 -30.82
CA GLU A 100 -9.96 -30.56 -30.08
C GLU A 100 -8.96 -31.51 -30.76
N LYS A 101 -8.84 -31.38 -32.08
CA LYS A 101 -7.96 -32.18 -32.93
C LYS A 101 -6.91 -31.22 -33.48
N ASP A 102 -5.70 -31.51 -33.06
CA ASP A 102 -4.42 -31.04 -33.56
C ASP A 102 -3.82 -32.31 -34.22
N THR A 103 -3.36 -32.22 -35.48
CA THR A 103 -3.05 -33.40 -36.30
C THR A 103 -1.58 -33.79 -36.26
N ASP A 104 -0.70 -32.79 -36.31
CA ASP A 104 0.76 -32.96 -36.29
C ASP A 104 1.35 -32.66 -34.91
N GLY A 105 0.62 -31.94 -34.03
CA GLY A 105 0.90 -31.75 -32.62
C GLY A 105 1.55 -30.40 -32.31
N ASP A 106 1.22 -29.35 -33.05
CA ASP A 106 1.91 -28.05 -33.01
C ASP A 106 1.34 -27.06 -31.97
N GLY A 107 0.10 -27.27 -31.51
CA GLY A 107 -0.62 -26.39 -30.58
C GLY A 107 -1.72 -25.53 -31.21
N LEU A 108 -1.84 -25.53 -32.53
CA LEU A 108 -2.98 -25.03 -33.29
C LEU A 108 -4.02 -26.16 -33.48
N LEU A 109 -5.21 -25.83 -33.99
CA LEU A 109 -6.32 -26.79 -34.12
C LEU A 109 -6.80 -26.88 -35.56
N ASP A 110 -7.12 -28.10 -36.02
CA ASP A 110 -7.54 -28.49 -37.38
C ASP A 110 -8.47 -27.46 -38.07
N TYR A 111 -9.39 -26.89 -37.29
CA TYR A 111 -10.45 -26.00 -37.76
C TYR A 111 -10.05 -24.51 -37.83
N MET A 112 -9.01 -24.11 -37.09
CA MET A 112 -8.39 -22.80 -37.16
C MET A 112 -7.50 -22.73 -38.40
N GLU A 113 -6.73 -23.80 -38.64
CA GLU A 113 -5.88 -23.97 -39.82
C GLU A 113 -6.72 -24.04 -41.11
N ASP A 114 -7.80 -24.85 -41.13
CA ASP A 114 -8.79 -24.89 -42.23
C ASP A 114 -9.45 -23.53 -42.50
N LEU A 115 -9.49 -22.64 -41.51
CA LEU A 115 -10.10 -21.31 -41.61
C LEU A 115 -9.10 -20.25 -42.10
N MET A 116 -7.84 -20.33 -41.67
CA MET A 116 -6.77 -19.39 -42.00
C MET A 116 -6.03 -19.75 -43.30
N GLY A 117 -6.01 -21.04 -43.65
CA GLY A 117 -5.41 -21.57 -44.88
C GLY A 117 -4.08 -22.31 -44.69
N TYR A 118 -3.79 -22.77 -43.46
CA TYR A 118 -2.54 -23.41 -43.06
C TYR A 118 -2.60 -24.94 -43.32
N ASP A 119 -1.47 -25.65 -43.23
CA ASP A 119 -1.39 -27.08 -43.58
C ASP A 119 -1.24 -27.98 -42.35
N LYS A 120 -2.38 -28.33 -41.75
CA LYS A 120 -2.64 -29.28 -40.63
C LYS A 120 -2.13 -30.72 -40.75
N ASN A 121 -1.04 -30.91 -41.46
CA ASN A 121 -0.26 -32.14 -41.53
C ASN A 121 1.25 -31.83 -41.42
N LYS A 122 1.59 -30.57 -41.13
CA LYS A 122 2.91 -29.97 -40.96
C LYS A 122 2.80 -28.88 -39.90
N LYS A 123 3.49 -29.09 -38.77
CA LYS A 123 3.62 -28.07 -37.72
C LYS A 123 4.18 -26.73 -38.16
N ASP A 124 4.93 -26.74 -39.26
CA ASP A 124 5.72 -25.66 -39.83
C ASP A 124 5.31 -25.60 -41.31
N THR A 125 4.42 -24.66 -41.65
CA THR A 125 3.74 -24.65 -42.95
C THR A 125 4.68 -24.26 -44.08
N ASP A 126 5.56 -23.28 -43.88
CA ASP A 126 6.46 -22.73 -44.90
C ASP A 126 7.92 -23.25 -44.83
N GLY A 127 8.32 -23.88 -43.72
CA GLY A 127 9.60 -24.52 -43.51
C GLY A 127 10.66 -23.67 -42.78
N ASP A 128 10.27 -22.59 -42.10
CA ASP A 128 11.09 -21.65 -41.29
C ASP A 128 11.78 -22.35 -40.12
N GLY A 129 11.01 -23.09 -39.32
CA GLY A 129 11.47 -23.76 -38.10
C GLY A 129 10.64 -23.40 -36.87
N LEU A 130 9.96 -22.26 -36.88
CA LEU A 130 8.83 -22.01 -35.99
C LEU A 130 7.66 -22.95 -36.32
N ASN A 131 6.79 -23.19 -35.34
CA ASN A 131 5.53 -23.89 -35.56
C ASN A 131 4.39 -22.87 -35.76
N ASP A 132 3.45 -23.15 -36.66
CA ASP A 132 2.29 -22.30 -36.98
C ASP A 132 1.53 -21.85 -35.71
N GLY A 133 1.37 -22.75 -34.74
CA GLY A 133 0.73 -22.51 -33.45
C GLY A 133 1.56 -21.70 -32.45
N PHE A 134 2.90 -21.68 -32.57
CA PHE A 134 3.78 -20.78 -31.79
C PHE A 134 3.74 -19.37 -32.38
N GLU A 135 3.90 -19.27 -33.70
CA GLU A 135 3.73 -18.03 -34.47
C GLU A 135 2.38 -17.36 -34.21
N TYR A 136 1.29 -18.12 -34.37
CA TYR A 136 -0.08 -17.64 -34.17
C TYR A 136 -0.35 -17.22 -32.72
N LYS A 137 0.20 -17.94 -31.73
CA LYS A 137 -0.05 -17.66 -30.31
C LYS A 137 0.73 -16.45 -29.81
N TYR A 138 1.97 -16.26 -30.26
CA TYR A 138 2.89 -15.29 -29.68
C TYR A 138 3.30 -14.18 -30.66
N LEU A 139 3.81 -14.51 -31.84
CA LEU A 139 4.48 -13.53 -32.72
C LEU A 139 3.52 -12.75 -33.62
N ASN A 140 2.38 -13.35 -34.00
CA ASN A 140 1.47 -12.81 -35.02
C ASN A 140 2.20 -12.57 -36.37
N THR A 141 3.12 -13.47 -36.70
CA THR A 141 3.75 -13.62 -38.03
C THR A 141 2.78 -14.27 -39.03
N ASP A 142 3.17 -14.31 -40.30
CA ASP A 142 2.39 -14.86 -41.41
C ASP A 142 3.01 -16.20 -41.83
N VAL A 143 2.55 -17.30 -41.21
CA VAL A 143 3.04 -18.72 -41.27
C VAL A 143 3.13 -19.33 -42.70
N LEU A 144 2.85 -18.53 -43.71
CA LEU A 144 3.01 -18.81 -45.14
C LEU A 144 4.28 -18.14 -45.73
N LYS A 145 5.06 -17.43 -44.91
CA LYS A 145 6.25 -16.64 -45.25
C LYS A 145 7.23 -16.49 -44.06
N LYS A 146 8.25 -17.34 -44.06
CA LYS A 146 9.60 -17.28 -43.43
C LYS A 146 10.19 -15.92 -43.03
N ASP A 147 9.81 -14.85 -43.71
CA ASP A 147 10.29 -13.48 -43.53
C ASP A 147 9.03 -12.62 -43.69
N SER A 148 8.37 -12.34 -42.57
CA SER A 148 7.01 -11.79 -42.56
C SER A 148 6.96 -10.34 -43.04
N ASP A 149 7.96 -9.53 -42.65
CA ASP A 149 8.04 -8.09 -42.95
C ASP A 149 8.90 -7.77 -44.19
N GLY A 150 9.76 -8.70 -44.62
CA GLY A 150 10.65 -8.58 -45.77
C GLY A 150 12.02 -7.97 -45.47
N ASN A 151 12.48 -7.98 -44.22
CA ASN A 151 13.76 -7.38 -43.83
C ASN A 151 15.00 -8.24 -44.19
N GLY A 152 14.81 -9.55 -44.42
CA GLY A 152 15.86 -10.47 -44.85
C GLY A 152 16.49 -11.33 -43.73
N ILE A 153 15.90 -11.32 -42.53
CA ILE A 153 16.09 -12.31 -41.46
C ILE A 153 14.89 -13.29 -41.52
N SER A 154 15.03 -14.52 -41.02
CA SER A 154 13.90 -15.45 -40.89
C SER A 154 13.12 -15.15 -39.62
N ASP A 155 11.80 -15.34 -39.59
CA ASP A 155 10.98 -15.13 -38.41
C ASP A 155 11.46 -16.02 -37.23
N ALA A 156 12.01 -17.22 -37.50
CA ALA A 156 12.77 -18.04 -36.53
C ALA A 156 14.05 -17.39 -35.98
N ASP A 157 14.81 -16.70 -36.82
CA ASP A 157 16.12 -16.10 -36.53
C ASP A 157 16.00 -14.70 -35.90
N GLU A 158 14.80 -14.12 -35.86
CA GLU A 158 14.52 -12.86 -35.17
C GLU A 158 14.55 -12.98 -33.64
N ASP A 159 14.68 -11.81 -33.00
CA ASP A 159 14.66 -11.58 -31.55
C ASP A 159 13.59 -10.49 -31.32
N TYR A 160 12.38 -10.92 -30.98
CA TYR A 160 11.17 -10.08 -31.14
C TYR A 160 10.99 -9.09 -29.99
N ASP A 161 11.35 -9.43 -28.75
CA ASP A 161 11.30 -8.51 -27.61
C ASP A 161 12.63 -7.81 -27.27
N LYS A 162 13.77 -8.31 -27.79
CA LYS A 162 15.14 -7.75 -27.68
C LYS A 162 15.87 -8.03 -26.37
N ASP A 163 15.63 -9.20 -25.79
CA ASP A 163 16.43 -9.75 -24.68
C ASP A 163 17.79 -10.34 -25.14
N GLY A 164 17.85 -10.92 -26.35
CA GLY A 164 19.05 -11.55 -26.93
C GLY A 164 18.97 -13.07 -27.16
N VAL A 165 17.85 -13.71 -26.84
CA VAL A 165 17.44 -15.03 -27.36
C VAL A 165 16.71 -14.83 -28.69
N SER A 166 16.69 -15.84 -29.57
CA SER A 166 15.90 -15.81 -30.82
C SER A 166 14.64 -16.64 -30.72
N ASN A 167 13.60 -16.26 -31.48
CA ASN A 167 12.26 -16.87 -31.47
C ASN A 167 12.30 -18.41 -31.55
N ILE A 168 13.18 -18.98 -32.39
CA ILE A 168 13.37 -20.44 -32.50
C ILE A 168 13.98 -21.08 -31.24
N LYS A 169 14.90 -20.38 -30.58
CA LYS A 169 15.57 -20.83 -29.36
C LYS A 169 14.61 -20.75 -28.17
N GLU A 170 13.76 -19.75 -28.14
CA GLU A 170 12.66 -19.64 -27.18
C GLU A 170 11.63 -20.75 -27.35
N GLN A 171 11.20 -21.02 -28.58
CA GLN A 171 10.32 -22.13 -28.90
C GLN A 171 10.89 -23.49 -28.44
N GLU A 172 12.20 -23.72 -28.59
CA GLU A 172 12.88 -24.92 -28.07
C GLU A 172 12.89 -25.01 -26.54
N LEU A 173 12.80 -23.89 -25.82
CA LEU A 173 12.78 -23.82 -24.35
C LEU A 173 11.36 -23.85 -23.79
N GLY A 174 10.39 -23.31 -24.53
CA GLY A 174 9.02 -23.08 -24.09
C GLY A 174 8.78 -21.67 -23.52
N THR A 175 9.71 -20.74 -23.72
CA THR A 175 9.61 -19.34 -23.27
C THR A 175 8.68 -18.52 -24.16
N ASN A 176 8.54 -17.22 -23.89
CA ASN A 176 7.54 -16.35 -24.52
C ASN A 176 8.21 -15.15 -25.25
N PRO A 177 8.24 -15.12 -26.60
CA PRO A 177 8.98 -14.15 -27.41
C PRO A 177 8.34 -12.76 -27.48
N ASN A 178 7.64 -12.36 -26.42
CA ASN A 178 7.06 -11.05 -26.19
C ASN A 178 7.38 -10.55 -24.76
N SER A 179 8.27 -11.25 -24.05
CA SER A 179 8.50 -11.14 -22.62
C SER A 179 9.96 -11.45 -22.32
N VAL A 180 10.79 -10.41 -22.47
CA VAL A 180 12.22 -10.31 -22.10
C VAL A 180 12.57 -11.10 -20.82
N ASP A 181 11.65 -11.10 -19.86
CA ASP A 181 11.60 -11.93 -18.67
C ASP A 181 10.32 -12.78 -18.78
N THR A 182 10.44 -14.09 -19.03
CA THR A 182 9.29 -14.96 -19.29
C THR A 182 8.50 -15.28 -18.01
N ASP A 183 9.18 -15.48 -16.87
CA ASP A 183 8.54 -15.98 -15.65
C ASP A 183 8.28 -14.93 -14.56
N ASN A 184 8.82 -13.72 -14.77
CA ASN A 184 8.62 -12.47 -14.04
C ASN A 184 9.36 -12.40 -12.69
N ASP A 185 10.56 -12.99 -12.63
CA ASP A 185 11.53 -12.92 -11.52
C ASP A 185 12.39 -11.63 -11.51
N GLY A 186 12.64 -11.01 -12.67
CA GLY A 186 13.49 -9.84 -12.83
C GLY A 186 14.86 -10.07 -13.50
N LEU A 187 15.22 -11.31 -13.84
CA LEU A 187 16.25 -11.64 -14.83
C LEU A 187 15.64 -11.66 -16.25
N THR A 188 16.46 -11.52 -17.29
CA THR A 188 16.02 -11.81 -18.67
C THR A 188 16.35 -13.26 -19.03
N ASP A 189 15.57 -13.88 -19.92
CA ASP A 189 15.76 -15.27 -20.36
C ASP A 189 17.21 -15.51 -20.84
N TYR A 190 17.79 -14.55 -21.55
CA TYR A 190 19.20 -14.51 -21.95
C TYR A 190 20.16 -14.51 -20.76
N GLU A 191 19.91 -13.71 -19.72
CA GLU A 191 20.76 -13.65 -18.52
C GLU A 191 20.73 -14.99 -17.78
N GLU A 192 19.55 -15.57 -17.64
CA GLU A 192 19.36 -16.90 -17.07
C GLU A 192 20.12 -17.96 -17.83
N LEU A 193 19.87 -18.10 -19.14
CA LEU A 193 20.49 -19.14 -19.97
C LEU A 193 22.02 -18.99 -20.03
N ASN A 194 22.54 -17.76 -20.16
CA ASN A 194 23.93 -17.51 -20.55
C ASN A 194 24.84 -17.03 -19.40
N LYS A 195 24.30 -16.52 -18.28
CA LYS A 195 25.09 -15.97 -17.16
C LYS A 195 24.89 -16.74 -15.85
N HIS A 196 23.65 -17.10 -15.53
CA HIS A 196 23.29 -17.68 -14.23
C HIS A 196 23.02 -19.20 -14.29
N HIS A 197 22.70 -19.71 -15.48
CA HIS A 197 22.33 -21.09 -15.79
C HIS A 197 21.12 -21.60 -14.98
N THR A 198 20.16 -20.71 -14.78
CA THR A 198 18.85 -20.93 -14.15
C THR A 198 17.81 -21.40 -15.19
N ASN A 199 16.51 -21.21 -14.96
CA ASN A 199 15.43 -21.83 -15.72
C ASN A 199 14.28 -20.84 -15.97
N PRO A 200 14.22 -20.19 -17.15
CA PRO A 200 13.30 -19.06 -17.47
C PRO A 200 11.82 -19.43 -17.66
N LEU A 201 11.33 -20.37 -16.86
CA LEU A 201 9.94 -20.80 -16.74
C LEU A 201 9.54 -20.95 -15.26
N ARG A 202 10.42 -20.54 -14.35
CA ARG A 202 10.48 -20.90 -12.93
C ARG A 202 11.28 -19.84 -12.13
N PRO A 203 10.61 -18.84 -11.51
CA PRO A 203 11.22 -17.74 -10.74
C PRO A 203 12.12 -18.12 -9.54
N ASP A 204 12.28 -19.42 -9.26
CA ASP A 204 12.95 -20.03 -8.11
C ASP A 204 13.47 -21.38 -8.63
N THR A 205 14.68 -21.42 -9.19
CA THR A 205 15.18 -22.56 -9.96
C THR A 205 15.29 -23.83 -9.13
N ASP A 206 15.68 -23.75 -7.86
CA ASP A 206 15.99 -24.93 -7.05
C ASP A 206 14.97 -25.29 -5.95
N LYS A 207 13.99 -24.41 -5.69
CA LYS A 207 12.85 -24.55 -4.76
C LYS A 207 13.18 -24.21 -3.30
N ASP A 208 14.01 -23.20 -3.12
CA ASP A 208 14.39 -22.62 -1.83
C ASP A 208 13.30 -21.71 -1.22
N GLY A 209 12.65 -20.90 -2.07
CA GLY A 209 11.71 -19.85 -1.67
C GLY A 209 12.24 -18.42 -1.77
N LEU A 210 13.52 -18.21 -2.13
CA LEU A 210 13.99 -16.97 -2.77
C LEU A 210 13.70 -17.02 -4.28
N SER A 211 13.78 -15.86 -4.96
CA SER A 211 13.86 -15.84 -6.43
C SER A 211 15.30 -15.87 -6.94
N ASP A 212 15.51 -16.28 -8.19
CA ASP A 212 16.85 -16.40 -8.77
C ASP A 212 17.55 -15.02 -8.84
N SER A 213 16.81 -13.96 -9.18
CA SER A 213 17.26 -12.56 -9.14
C SER A 213 17.57 -12.08 -7.72
N GLU A 214 16.75 -12.45 -6.73
CA GLU A 214 16.91 -12.13 -5.32
C GLU A 214 18.18 -12.79 -4.76
N GLU A 215 18.42 -14.05 -5.11
CA GLU A 215 19.64 -14.79 -4.77
C GLU A 215 20.90 -14.12 -5.31
N ILE A 216 20.92 -13.76 -6.60
CA ILE A 216 22.05 -13.07 -7.23
C ILE A 216 22.33 -11.73 -6.52
N LYS A 217 21.27 -11.00 -6.15
CA LYS A 217 21.32 -9.72 -5.44
C LYS A 217 21.86 -9.85 -4.01
N LEU A 218 21.53 -10.96 -3.32
CA LEU A 218 22.03 -11.31 -1.99
C LEU A 218 23.43 -11.98 -2.00
N GLY A 219 23.95 -12.34 -3.18
CA GLY A 219 25.26 -12.97 -3.36
C GLY A 219 25.27 -14.48 -3.12
N LEU A 220 24.19 -15.14 -3.54
CA LEU A 220 23.94 -16.57 -3.43
C LEU A 220 24.16 -17.29 -4.78
N ASP A 221 23.67 -18.52 -4.90
CA ASP A 221 23.93 -19.44 -6.00
C ASP A 221 22.59 -20.11 -6.37
N PRO A 222 21.79 -19.53 -7.31
CA PRO A 222 20.38 -19.89 -7.59
C PRO A 222 20.18 -21.25 -8.27
N ASN A 223 21.09 -22.17 -8.02
CA ASN A 223 21.07 -23.57 -8.39
C ASN A 223 21.33 -24.46 -7.15
N LYS A 224 21.34 -23.87 -5.95
CA LYS A 224 21.60 -24.49 -4.65
C LYS A 224 20.80 -23.78 -3.54
N ALA A 225 19.66 -24.38 -3.18
CA ALA A 225 18.80 -24.08 -2.01
C ALA A 225 19.48 -24.13 -0.62
N LYS A 226 20.82 -24.23 -0.60
CA LYS A 226 21.78 -24.16 0.52
C LYS A 226 23.15 -23.74 -0.05
N THR A 227 23.36 -22.48 -0.41
CA THR A 227 24.66 -21.97 -0.89
C THR A 227 25.79 -22.23 0.12
N ASP A 228 25.49 -22.17 1.44
CA ASP A 228 26.46 -22.52 2.50
C ASP A 228 26.55 -24.03 2.81
N GLY A 229 25.69 -24.86 2.20
CA GLY A 229 25.57 -26.29 2.41
C GLY A 229 24.88 -26.72 3.72
N VAL A 230 24.32 -25.79 4.49
CA VAL A 230 23.81 -26.00 5.86
C VAL A 230 22.39 -25.44 6.04
N THR A 231 22.20 -24.16 5.78
CA THR A 231 20.95 -23.40 5.99
C THR A 231 20.19 -23.31 4.66
N ILE A 232 18.85 -23.32 4.68
CA ILE A 232 18.08 -22.91 3.48
C ILE A 232 18.33 -21.41 3.28
N ASP A 233 18.44 -20.93 2.05
CA ASP A 233 18.89 -19.57 1.82
C ASP A 233 17.82 -18.51 2.10
N SER A 234 16.54 -18.80 1.87
CA SER A 234 15.40 -18.04 2.41
C SER A 234 15.38 -18.00 3.94
N GLU A 235 15.86 -19.04 4.63
CA GLU A 235 16.03 -19.05 6.10
C GLU A 235 17.23 -18.20 6.58
N ARG A 236 18.04 -17.60 5.70
CA ARG A 236 19.21 -16.79 6.10
C ARG A 236 18.87 -15.31 6.31
N LEU A 237 19.63 -14.71 7.21
CA LEU A 237 19.60 -13.28 7.52
C LEU A 237 20.83 -12.58 6.93
N PHE A 238 20.61 -11.58 6.08
CA PHE A 238 21.63 -10.78 5.38
C PHE A 238 21.63 -9.33 5.88
N GLU A 239 22.80 -8.72 6.05
CA GLU A 239 22.93 -7.32 6.50
C GLU A 239 22.77 -6.37 5.30
N GLN A 240 21.66 -5.66 5.24
CA GLN A 240 21.20 -4.90 4.07
C GLN A 240 20.83 -3.45 4.40
N SER A 241 20.67 -2.61 3.37
CA SER A 241 20.20 -1.23 3.50
C SER A 241 19.49 -0.74 2.25
N ALA A 242 18.30 -0.16 2.42
CA ALA A 242 17.56 0.53 1.37
C ALA A 242 17.40 2.02 1.68
N ASP A 243 17.51 2.86 0.65
CA ASP A 243 17.47 4.31 0.78
C ASP A 243 16.43 4.92 -0.17
N GLU A 244 16.61 4.84 -1.49
CA GLU A 244 15.67 5.43 -2.46
C GLU A 244 14.56 4.47 -2.91
N SER A 245 14.83 3.17 -3.05
CA SER A 245 13.87 2.14 -3.49
C SER A 245 12.60 2.09 -2.65
N ILE A 246 12.74 2.20 -1.33
CA ILE A 246 11.65 2.06 -0.35
C ILE A 246 10.81 3.34 -0.16
N LYS A 247 11.13 4.44 -0.85
CA LYS A 247 10.47 5.73 -0.64
C LYS A 247 9.37 5.95 -1.68
N SER A 248 8.16 6.20 -1.19
CA SER A 248 7.12 6.82 -2.00
C SER A 248 7.60 8.15 -2.61
N LYS A 249 7.07 8.50 -3.79
CA LYS A 249 7.43 9.71 -4.54
C LYS A 249 7.45 10.98 -3.67
N ASN A 250 6.46 11.14 -2.79
CA ASN A 250 6.35 12.32 -1.92
C ASN A 250 7.49 12.43 -0.89
N VAL A 251 8.09 11.31 -0.49
CA VAL A 251 9.27 11.28 0.42
C VAL A 251 10.56 11.57 -0.35
N LEU A 252 10.66 11.17 -1.62
CA LEU A 252 11.77 11.54 -2.51
C LEU A 252 11.77 13.03 -2.85
N GLU A 253 10.59 13.58 -3.17
CA GLU A 253 10.40 15.00 -3.54
C GLU A 253 10.37 15.96 -2.32
N SER A 254 10.48 15.46 -1.10
CA SER A 254 10.42 16.28 0.12
C SER A 254 11.66 17.17 0.32
N ASP A 255 11.42 18.48 0.50
CA ASP A 255 12.42 19.48 0.91
C ASP A 255 12.92 19.33 2.36
N ASN A 256 12.42 18.35 3.13
CA ASN A 256 12.77 18.21 4.54
C ASN A 256 14.27 18.00 4.75
N TRP A 257 14.84 18.63 5.78
CA TRP A 257 16.28 18.60 6.06
C TRP A 257 16.81 17.24 6.57
N LEU A 258 15.92 16.29 6.85
CA LEU A 258 16.25 14.90 7.16
C LEU A 258 15.82 13.97 6.02
N SER A 259 16.73 13.10 5.56
CA SER A 259 16.42 12.01 4.62
C SER A 259 16.36 10.68 5.39
N PRO A 260 15.25 9.93 5.34
CA PRO A 260 15.17 8.60 5.95
C PRO A 260 15.87 7.54 5.10
N SER A 261 16.31 6.46 5.73
CA SER A 261 16.66 5.17 5.13
C SER A 261 16.54 4.03 6.15
N ILE A 262 16.32 2.81 5.66
CA ILE A 262 16.18 1.60 6.47
C ILE A 262 17.41 0.71 6.27
N SER A 263 17.85 0.02 7.32
CA SER A 263 18.90 -0.99 7.23
C SER A 263 18.80 -2.00 8.36
N GLY A 264 19.12 -3.26 8.13
CA GLY A 264 18.98 -4.29 9.15
C GLY A 264 19.53 -5.62 8.68
N LYS A 265 19.43 -6.62 9.54
CA LYS A 265 19.77 -8.00 9.18
C LYS A 265 18.48 -8.78 8.94
N VAL A 266 18.13 -9.02 7.68
CA VAL A 266 16.80 -9.51 7.27
C VAL A 266 16.86 -10.68 6.29
N HIS A 267 15.76 -11.44 6.19
CA HIS A 267 15.48 -12.41 5.12
C HIS A 267 15.02 -11.66 3.86
N HIS A 268 15.14 -12.23 2.66
CA HIS A 268 14.72 -11.59 1.40
C HIS A 268 15.38 -10.21 1.14
N ASP A 269 15.11 -9.54 0.01
CA ASP A 269 15.52 -8.16 -0.19
C ASP A 269 14.71 -7.21 0.71
N ILE A 270 15.44 -6.40 1.48
CA ILE A 270 14.89 -5.32 2.31
C ILE A 270 14.11 -4.27 1.50
N SER A 271 14.39 -4.14 0.20
CA SER A 271 13.81 -3.14 -0.71
C SER A 271 12.34 -3.39 -1.04
N ASP A 272 11.98 -4.66 -1.20
CA ASP A 272 10.65 -5.08 -1.64
C ASP A 272 9.74 -5.41 -0.45
N ASN A 273 10.35 -5.57 0.73
CA ASN A 273 9.70 -5.97 1.98
C ASN A 273 9.44 -4.82 2.98
N VAL A 274 9.94 -3.60 2.73
CA VAL A 274 9.63 -2.41 3.57
C VAL A 274 9.26 -1.19 2.73
N GLY A 275 8.46 -0.28 3.29
CA GLY A 275 8.03 0.94 2.61
C GLY A 275 8.01 2.18 3.52
N LEU A 276 8.23 3.36 2.92
CA LEU A 276 8.18 4.67 3.57
C LEU A 276 7.24 5.62 2.80
N GLU A 277 6.09 5.89 3.42
CA GLU A 277 5.05 6.80 2.90
C GLU A 277 4.98 8.09 3.71
N LEU A 278 4.84 9.24 3.03
CA LEU A 278 4.62 10.53 3.69
C LEU A 278 3.16 10.60 4.18
N VAL A 279 2.95 10.90 5.46
CA VAL A 279 1.60 11.13 6.02
C VAL A 279 1.47 12.56 6.53
N GLU A 280 0.37 13.23 6.16
CA GLU A 280 0.01 14.52 6.73
C GLU A 280 -0.93 14.36 7.93
N TYR A 281 -0.43 14.67 9.13
CA TYR A 281 -1.27 14.90 10.32
C TYR A 281 -1.39 16.41 10.58
N PRO A 282 -2.55 17.04 10.36
CA PRO A 282 -2.78 18.45 10.70
C PRO A 282 -2.40 18.76 12.16
N SER A 283 -2.72 17.83 13.05
CA SER A 283 -2.44 17.77 14.48
C SER A 283 -0.99 18.04 14.85
N PHE A 284 -0.06 17.46 14.08
CA PHE A 284 1.39 17.60 14.25
C PHE A 284 2.01 18.67 13.35
N LYS A 285 1.34 19.06 12.25
CA LYS A 285 1.82 20.04 11.25
C LYS A 285 2.21 21.40 11.84
N ASP A 286 1.45 21.88 12.83
CA ASP A 286 1.70 23.13 13.57
C ASP A 286 2.49 22.94 14.89
N ASN A 287 3.00 21.73 15.17
CA ASN A 287 3.82 21.47 16.35
C ASN A 287 5.30 21.75 16.04
N LYS A 288 5.81 22.89 16.52
CA LYS A 288 7.21 23.32 16.33
C LYS A 288 8.26 22.44 17.02
N GLY A 289 7.80 21.45 17.80
CA GLY A 289 8.62 20.37 18.32
C GLY A 289 8.85 19.24 17.32
N VAL A 290 7.97 19.03 16.33
CA VAL A 290 8.19 18.12 15.21
C VAL A 290 9.16 18.76 14.23
N VAL A 291 10.17 18.01 13.80
CA VAL A 291 11.27 18.53 12.96
C VAL A 291 11.67 17.62 11.80
N SER A 292 11.01 16.48 11.58
CA SER A 292 11.07 15.72 10.32
C SER A 292 9.69 15.66 9.67
N ASP A 293 9.64 15.05 8.50
CA ASP A 293 8.40 14.51 7.95
C ASP A 293 7.87 13.38 8.84
N ILE A 294 6.57 13.10 8.75
CA ILE A 294 5.94 11.94 9.38
C ILE A 294 5.86 10.83 8.35
N LEU A 295 6.51 9.71 8.66
CA LEU A 295 6.71 8.61 7.74
C LEU A 295 5.96 7.38 8.24
N LYS A 296 4.96 6.91 7.49
CA LYS A 296 4.40 5.58 7.71
C LYS A 296 5.40 4.54 7.23
N TYR A 297 5.91 3.77 8.17
CA TYR A 297 6.72 2.60 7.92
C TYR A 297 5.79 1.40 7.72
N LYS A 298 5.99 0.69 6.61
CA LYS A 298 5.36 -0.59 6.28
C LYS A 298 6.40 -1.70 6.24
N THR A 299 6.04 -2.92 6.61
CA THR A 299 6.98 -4.05 6.69
C THR A 299 6.29 -5.41 6.64
N SER A 300 6.82 -6.36 5.87
CA SER A 300 6.47 -7.78 5.97
C SER A 300 7.14 -8.49 7.17
N TYR A 301 8.22 -7.90 7.69
CA TYR A 301 9.09 -8.50 8.70
C TYR A 301 8.58 -8.38 10.15
N ASP A 302 8.69 -9.48 10.91
CA ASP A 302 8.55 -9.50 12.38
C ASP A 302 9.88 -9.18 13.12
N ILE A 303 10.94 -8.77 12.40
CA ILE A 303 12.30 -8.56 12.94
C ILE A 303 12.69 -7.07 12.97
N PRO A 304 13.35 -6.57 14.04
CA PRO A 304 13.68 -5.15 14.15
C PRO A 304 14.72 -4.66 13.13
N VAL A 305 14.43 -3.54 12.48
CA VAL A 305 15.33 -2.82 11.55
C VAL A 305 15.74 -1.46 12.10
N LYS A 306 16.79 -0.86 11.54
CA LYS A 306 17.36 0.43 11.96
C LYS A 306 16.88 1.56 11.05
N LEU A 307 15.86 2.29 11.47
CA LEU A 307 15.47 3.56 10.83
C LEU A 307 16.53 4.62 11.09
N THR A 308 17.00 5.25 10.02
CA THR A 308 18.09 6.22 10.02
C THR A 308 17.68 7.51 9.31
N PHE A 309 17.75 8.65 9.99
CA PHE A 309 17.57 9.98 9.42
C PHE A 309 18.94 10.65 9.22
N SER A 310 19.32 10.88 7.96
CA SER A 310 20.59 11.53 7.55
C SER A 310 20.37 13.02 7.23
N TYR A 311 21.25 13.90 7.68
CA TYR A 311 21.01 15.35 7.58
C TYR A 311 21.37 15.90 6.20
N LYS A 312 20.37 16.35 5.42
CA LYS A 312 20.57 17.15 4.19
C LYS A 312 21.16 18.53 4.50
N THR A 313 20.71 19.19 5.58
CA THR A 313 21.19 20.53 5.99
C THR A 313 21.53 20.62 7.50
N TYR A 314 21.66 21.82 8.07
CA TYR A 314 22.03 22.03 9.47
C TYR A 314 20.83 22.37 10.36
N TYR A 315 20.65 21.62 11.44
CA TYR A 315 19.68 21.96 12.48
C TYR A 315 20.09 23.22 13.26
N LEU A 316 19.14 24.11 13.54
CA LEU A 316 19.37 25.37 14.27
C LEU A 316 19.12 25.27 15.79
N GLY A 317 18.47 24.19 16.27
CA GLY A 317 18.27 23.93 17.70
C GLY A 317 19.42 23.16 18.33
N ASP A 318 19.21 22.59 19.52
CA ASP A 318 20.19 21.69 20.12
C ASP A 318 19.99 20.27 19.59
N ILE A 319 20.97 19.76 18.84
CA ILE A 319 20.92 18.40 18.28
C ILE A 319 20.81 17.31 19.36
N LYS A 320 21.18 17.60 20.62
CA LYS A 320 20.96 16.68 21.75
C LYS A 320 19.48 16.42 22.04
N ASN A 321 18.57 17.31 21.63
CA ASN A 321 17.14 17.17 21.91
C ASN A 321 16.42 16.26 20.90
N LEU A 322 17.11 15.83 19.83
CA LEU A 322 16.48 15.16 18.69
C LEU A 322 16.19 13.68 19.00
N THR A 323 14.92 13.31 18.96
CA THR A 323 14.41 11.99 19.37
C THR A 323 13.50 11.45 18.28
N ILE A 324 13.72 10.21 17.84
CA ILE A 324 12.74 9.49 17.03
C ILE A 324 11.59 9.08 17.98
N VAL A 325 10.37 9.38 17.56
CA VAL A 325 9.14 8.92 18.19
C VAL A 325 8.33 8.11 17.19
N SER A 326 7.48 7.23 17.71
CA SER A 326 6.47 6.53 16.94
C SER A 326 5.08 6.93 17.43
N TYR A 327 4.12 7.03 16.51
CA TYR A 327 2.70 7.13 16.79
C TYR A 327 2.05 5.87 16.22
N ILE A 328 1.58 5.00 17.11
CA ILE A 328 1.06 3.67 16.74
C ILE A 328 -0.16 3.39 17.64
N GLU A 329 -1.30 3.02 17.04
CA GLU A 329 -2.57 2.78 17.74
C GLU A 329 -3.03 3.94 18.65
N GLY A 330 -2.67 5.19 18.29
CA GLY A 330 -2.96 6.39 19.09
C GLY A 330 -1.96 6.66 20.24
N GLU A 331 -0.98 5.79 20.46
CA GLU A 331 0.03 5.96 21.50
C GLU A 331 1.33 6.54 20.94
N LEU A 332 1.71 7.74 21.42
CA LEU A 332 2.97 8.39 21.07
C LEU A 332 4.11 7.90 21.98
N LYS A 333 5.01 7.09 21.42
CA LYS A 333 6.11 6.40 22.14
C LYS A 333 7.48 6.92 21.71
N ILE A 334 8.45 6.81 22.62
CA ILE A 334 9.87 7.13 22.36
C ILE A 334 10.55 5.91 21.76
N VAL A 335 11.25 6.09 20.63
CA VAL A 335 12.19 5.10 20.09
C VAL A 335 13.58 5.36 20.70
N ASP A 336 14.31 4.32 21.09
CA ASP A 336 15.68 4.50 21.60
C ASP A 336 16.58 5.08 20.50
N THR A 337 17.03 6.31 20.70
CA THR A 337 17.53 7.18 19.65
C THR A 337 19.00 7.51 19.86
N ASN A 338 19.84 7.03 18.96
CA ASN A 338 21.26 7.34 18.87
C ASN A 338 21.50 8.52 17.91
N ILE A 339 22.51 9.36 18.21
CA ILE A 339 22.80 10.59 17.46
C ILE A 339 24.29 10.64 17.10
N ASP A 340 24.63 10.20 15.89
CA ASP A 340 25.97 10.33 15.34
C ASP A 340 26.19 11.74 14.76
N THR A 341 26.69 12.60 15.63
CA THR A 341 27.05 13.99 15.30
C THR A 341 28.22 14.13 14.32
N ARG A 342 29.02 13.07 14.08
CA ARG A 342 30.14 13.08 13.13
C ARG A 342 29.66 12.74 11.71
N ASN A 343 28.87 11.66 11.61
CA ASN A 343 28.32 11.18 10.34
C ASN A 343 26.97 11.84 9.98
N LYS A 344 26.48 12.78 10.79
CA LYS A 344 25.21 13.52 10.61
C LYS A 344 23.99 12.58 10.49
N LYS A 345 23.87 11.63 11.42
CA LYS A 345 22.78 10.65 11.45
C LYS A 345 22.10 10.59 12.82
N ILE A 346 20.78 10.50 12.82
CA ILE A 346 19.97 10.06 13.95
C ILE A 346 19.41 8.68 13.59
N TYR A 347 19.45 7.70 14.49
CA TYR A 347 18.90 6.38 14.21
C TYR A 347 18.37 5.67 15.45
N GLY A 348 17.45 4.74 15.25
CA GLY A 348 16.85 3.90 16.28
C GLY A 348 16.39 2.58 15.70
N MET A 349 16.18 1.58 16.55
CA MET A 349 15.59 0.31 16.15
C MET A 349 14.07 0.42 16.18
N ILE A 350 13.42 0.03 15.08
CA ILE A 350 11.97 -0.06 14.93
C ILE A 350 11.60 -1.49 14.52
N LYS A 351 10.35 -1.90 14.69
CA LYS A 351 9.86 -3.23 14.28
C LYS A 351 8.47 -3.11 13.69
N ASP A 352 7.55 -2.56 14.48
CA ASP A 352 6.12 -2.58 14.19
C ASP A 352 5.76 -1.57 13.08
N GLU A 353 4.69 -1.82 12.32
CA GLU A 353 4.16 -0.85 11.37
C GLU A 353 3.56 0.38 12.08
N GLY A 354 3.63 1.54 11.42
CA GLY A 354 3.05 2.78 11.93
C GLY A 354 3.90 4.01 11.62
N GLU A 355 3.59 5.13 12.26
CA GLU A 355 4.10 6.44 11.87
C GLU A 355 5.29 6.89 12.72
N TYR A 356 6.43 7.17 12.08
CA TYR A 356 7.70 7.53 12.71
C TYR A 356 8.18 8.92 12.29
N PHE A 357 8.65 9.71 13.28
CA PHE A 357 9.18 11.06 13.04
C PHE A 357 10.18 11.51 14.11
N VAL A 358 10.90 12.59 13.85
CA VAL A 358 11.88 13.20 14.77
C VAL A 358 11.29 14.45 15.43
N ILE A 359 11.41 14.52 16.75
CA ILE A 359 11.08 15.71 17.56
C ILE A 359 12.32 16.34 18.21
N ASP A 360 12.31 17.66 18.38
CA ASP A 360 13.11 18.36 19.41
C ASP A 360 12.31 18.35 20.71
N ILE A 361 12.71 17.46 21.62
CA ILE A 361 11.92 17.09 22.80
C ILE A 361 11.69 18.27 23.78
N ASP A 362 12.57 19.27 23.82
CA ASP A 362 12.40 20.49 24.63
C ASP A 362 11.30 21.39 24.04
N LYS A 363 11.32 21.60 22.71
CA LYS A 363 10.28 22.34 22.01
C LYS A 363 8.93 21.63 22.08
N PHE A 364 8.93 20.31 21.90
CA PHE A 364 7.73 19.48 21.91
C PHE A 364 7.00 19.56 23.26
N LEU A 365 7.73 19.39 24.37
CA LEU A 365 7.18 19.55 25.72
C LEU A 365 6.67 20.98 25.98
N LYS A 366 7.38 22.01 25.46
CA LYS A 366 6.96 23.41 25.59
C LYS A 366 5.70 23.77 24.80
N GLU A 367 5.45 23.18 23.63
CA GLU A 367 4.20 23.35 22.88
C GLU A 367 2.97 22.81 23.63
N TYR A 368 3.16 21.88 24.58
CA TYR A 368 2.14 21.41 25.53
C TYR A 368 2.29 22.01 26.95
N GLY A 369 3.07 23.08 27.11
CA GLY A 369 3.18 23.85 28.35
C GLY A 369 4.18 23.31 29.40
N ILE A 370 4.90 22.22 29.12
CA ILE A 370 5.90 21.64 30.02
C ILE A 370 7.29 22.24 29.70
N ASP A 371 7.65 23.33 30.36
CA ASP A 371 9.05 23.84 30.34
C ASP A 371 9.89 23.15 31.43
N VAL A 372 10.64 22.13 31.00
CA VAL A 372 11.49 21.31 31.87
C VAL A 372 12.57 22.14 32.58
N PHE A 373 13.16 23.11 31.89
CA PHE A 373 14.29 23.89 32.41
C PHE A 373 13.84 25.09 33.26
N ALA A 374 12.72 25.75 32.92
CA ALA A 374 12.13 26.80 33.77
C ALA A 374 11.63 26.23 35.11
N GLY A 375 11.16 24.97 35.13
CA GLY A 375 10.82 24.24 36.36
C GLY A 375 12.01 24.11 37.34
N MET A 376 13.25 24.17 36.85
CA MET A 376 14.46 24.14 37.68
C MET A 376 14.85 25.51 38.26
N SER A 377 14.11 26.58 38.00
CA SER A 377 14.46 27.96 38.41
C SER A 377 14.91 28.10 39.88
N LYS A 378 14.28 27.36 40.81
CA LYS A 378 14.65 27.28 42.25
C LYS A 378 16.11 26.90 42.51
N TRP A 379 16.80 26.26 41.57
CA TRP A 379 18.21 25.89 41.70
C TRP A 379 19.19 27.05 41.42
N LYS A 380 18.74 28.13 40.75
CA LYS A 380 19.59 29.31 40.45
C LYS A 380 20.02 30.05 41.73
N ASP A 381 19.14 30.12 42.73
CA ASP A 381 19.36 30.90 43.95
C ASP A 381 20.18 30.18 45.04
N ILE A 382 20.62 28.93 44.79
CA ILE A 382 21.35 28.16 45.80
C ILE A 382 22.76 28.77 46.02
N PRO A 383 23.12 29.22 47.24
CA PRO A 383 24.41 29.85 47.49
C PRO A 383 25.58 28.88 47.30
N LYS A 384 26.73 29.41 46.83
CA LYS A 384 27.97 28.62 46.63
C LYS A 384 28.43 27.82 47.85
N SER A 385 28.10 28.29 49.07
CA SER A 385 28.37 27.62 50.34
C SER A 385 27.48 26.41 50.66
N LYS A 386 26.43 26.13 49.86
CA LYS A 386 25.51 24.99 50.01
C LYS A 386 25.52 24.03 48.82
N MET A 387 26.44 24.20 47.85
CA MET A 387 26.47 23.40 46.62
C MET A 387 27.11 22.02 46.81
N ASN A 388 26.35 20.97 46.55
CA ASN A 388 26.92 19.66 46.19
C ASN A 388 27.21 19.62 44.67
N GLU A 389 27.76 18.51 44.16
CA GLU A 389 28.11 18.43 42.74
C GLU A 389 26.91 18.50 41.79
N LYS A 390 25.78 17.87 42.16
CA LYS A 390 24.52 17.97 41.40
C LYS A 390 24.07 19.44 41.27
N THR A 391 24.16 20.22 42.34
CA THR A 391 23.87 21.67 42.31
C THR A 391 24.78 22.43 41.35
N LYS A 392 26.09 22.11 41.32
CA LYS A 392 27.07 22.78 40.45
C LYS A 392 26.78 22.50 38.97
N ILE A 393 26.45 21.25 38.63
CA ILE A 393 26.10 20.83 37.27
C ILE A 393 24.88 21.62 36.76
N VAL A 394 23.77 21.60 37.54
CA VAL A 394 22.53 22.31 37.18
C VAL A 394 22.75 23.82 37.00
N GLN A 395 23.45 24.49 37.92
CA GLN A 395 23.72 25.91 37.75
C GLN A 395 24.66 26.21 36.56
N ASN A 396 25.67 25.39 36.31
CA ASN A 396 26.56 25.59 35.16
C ASN A 396 25.78 25.48 33.83
N PHE A 397 24.89 24.49 33.72
CA PHE A 397 24.00 24.33 32.57
C PHE A 397 23.04 25.52 32.40
N LEU A 398 22.35 25.93 33.46
CA LEU A 398 21.42 27.07 33.42
C LEU A 398 22.13 28.40 33.06
N ASN A 399 23.38 28.59 33.47
CA ASN A 399 24.20 29.75 33.09
C ASN A 399 24.60 29.74 31.60
N ILE A 400 24.75 28.55 30.98
CA ILE A 400 25.03 28.40 29.55
C ILE A 400 23.78 28.74 28.72
N LEU A 401 22.60 28.27 29.14
CA LEU A 401 21.32 28.63 28.50
C LEU A 401 21.08 30.15 28.53
N GLU A 402 21.19 30.78 29.70
CA GLU A 402 20.97 32.22 29.83
C GLU A 402 21.86 33.08 28.90
N ASN A 403 23.07 32.62 28.57
CA ASN A 403 23.96 33.35 27.67
C ASN A 403 23.61 33.18 26.18
N LYS A 404 22.80 32.18 25.80
CA LYS A 404 22.08 32.16 24.53
C LYS A 404 20.87 33.09 24.60
N ASP A 405 20.07 32.98 25.66
CA ASP A 405 18.77 33.67 25.79
C ASP A 405 18.87 35.19 25.98
N LYS A 406 20.02 35.71 26.45
CA LYS A 406 20.26 37.17 26.66
C LYS A 406 20.15 38.03 25.38
N LYS A 407 20.06 37.44 24.18
CA LYS A 407 19.68 38.16 22.95
C LYS A 407 18.16 38.35 22.77
N ILE A 408 17.33 37.59 23.49
CA ILE A 408 15.87 37.53 23.35
C ILE A 408 15.15 38.10 24.60
N TYR A 409 15.77 37.97 25.78
CA TYR A 409 15.15 38.14 27.11
C TYR A 409 14.63 39.54 27.51
N ASN A 410 14.56 40.53 26.60
CA ASN A 410 14.32 41.93 26.99
C ASN A 410 12.84 42.33 27.17
N ILE A 411 11.90 41.37 27.11
CA ILE A 411 10.44 41.62 27.05
C ILE A 411 9.68 41.15 28.31
N GLU A 412 10.13 40.08 28.97
CA GLU A 412 9.38 39.34 30.02
C GLU A 412 9.21 40.07 31.38
N LYS A 413 9.87 41.22 31.57
CA LYS A 413 10.16 41.84 32.90
C LYS A 413 8.97 42.45 33.66
N LEU A 414 7.72 42.13 33.29
CA LEU A 414 6.51 42.82 33.76
C LEU A 414 5.56 41.99 34.66
N ARG A 415 5.78 40.68 34.85
CA ARG A 415 4.78 39.76 35.46
C ARG A 415 4.84 39.55 36.98
N GLY A 416 5.72 40.23 37.72
CA GLY A 416 5.83 40.04 39.17
C GLY A 416 4.79 40.77 40.01
N LYS A 417 3.70 40.09 40.45
CA LYS A 417 2.81 40.51 41.57
C LYS A 417 1.77 39.44 41.97
N LEU A 418 1.51 39.35 43.28
CA LEU A 418 0.44 38.63 44.02
C LEU A 418 0.74 37.19 44.48
N GLU A 419 0.35 36.91 45.74
CA GLU A 419 0.55 35.68 46.51
C GLU A 419 -0.79 35.17 47.08
N PHE A 420 -0.89 33.90 47.47
CA PHE A 420 -2.07 33.31 48.12
C PHE A 420 -1.69 32.14 49.05
N LYS A 421 -2.66 31.62 49.82
CA LYS A 421 -2.52 30.43 50.67
C LYS A 421 -3.61 29.38 50.41
N GLU A 422 -3.40 28.17 50.97
CA GLU A 422 -4.06 26.87 50.71
C GLU A 422 -5.60 26.89 50.87
N ILE A 423 -6.40 25.95 50.32
CA ILE A 423 -6.36 24.47 50.41
C ILE A 423 -6.96 23.76 49.15
N ASP A 424 -6.58 22.49 48.97
CA ASP A 424 -7.05 21.43 48.04
C ASP A 424 -6.65 21.53 46.54
N LEU A 425 -5.80 20.57 46.14
CA LEU A 425 -5.22 20.42 44.81
C LEU A 425 -6.19 19.85 43.76
N LYS A 426 -7.11 18.95 44.14
CA LYS A 426 -8.05 18.36 43.15
C LYS A 426 -9.05 19.38 42.59
N SER A 427 -9.27 20.47 43.32
CA SER A 427 -10.11 21.59 42.90
C SER A 427 -9.34 22.66 42.09
N PHE A 428 -8.00 22.71 42.19
CA PHE A 428 -7.21 23.82 41.63
C PHE A 428 -6.87 23.68 40.14
N ARG A 429 -6.89 22.45 39.57
CA ARG A 429 -6.76 22.21 38.12
C ARG A 429 -7.72 23.08 37.30
N LYS A 430 -8.87 23.41 37.90
CA LYS A 430 -9.97 24.27 37.42
C LYS A 430 -9.66 25.78 37.30
N LYS A 431 -8.41 26.23 37.55
CA LYS A 431 -7.98 27.65 37.46
C LYS A 431 -6.88 27.94 36.43
N LEU A 432 -6.35 26.93 35.74
CA LEU A 432 -5.06 27.00 35.02
C LEU A 432 -4.99 27.91 33.77
N LEU A 433 -6.11 28.45 33.26
CA LEU A 433 -6.13 29.29 32.05
C LEU A 433 -6.79 30.67 32.28
N LYS A 434 -6.01 31.70 32.65
CA LYS A 434 -6.33 33.14 32.47
C LYS A 434 -5.01 33.92 32.34
N LYS A 435 -4.72 34.73 31.33
CA LYS A 435 -5.53 35.28 30.22
C LYS A 435 -4.73 35.29 28.90
N PRO A 436 -5.40 35.00 27.77
CA PRO A 436 -5.49 35.95 26.67
C PRO A 436 -6.76 36.82 26.78
N LYS A 437 -6.98 37.74 25.82
CA LYS A 437 -8.31 38.36 25.63
C LYS A 437 -9.25 37.51 24.75
N GLU A 438 -8.73 36.47 24.11
CA GLU A 438 -9.42 35.66 23.08
C GLU A 438 -9.13 34.17 23.27
N GLY A 439 -10.17 33.38 23.58
CA GLY A 439 -10.22 31.91 23.55
C GLY A 439 -9.35 31.12 24.54
N TYR A 440 -9.57 29.79 24.54
CA TYR A 440 -9.00 28.80 25.46
C TYR A 440 -8.44 27.61 24.68
N TRP A 441 -7.13 27.37 24.79
CA TRP A 441 -6.47 26.26 24.11
C TRP A 441 -6.65 24.94 24.86
N LEU A 442 -6.91 23.86 24.12
CA LEU A 442 -6.96 22.47 24.59
C LEU A 442 -6.07 21.59 23.68
N ILE A 443 -5.96 20.30 24.02
CA ILE A 443 -5.26 19.27 23.25
C ILE A 443 -6.25 18.13 23.05
N LEU A 444 -6.48 17.70 21.81
CA LEU A 444 -7.29 16.52 21.48
C LEU A 444 -6.42 15.24 21.44
N ASP A 445 -7.02 14.06 21.33
CA ASP A 445 -6.29 12.77 21.37
C ASP A 445 -5.53 12.40 20.09
N ASP A 446 -5.79 13.11 18.99
CA ASP A 446 -4.89 13.20 17.83
C ASP A 446 -3.66 14.12 18.08
N TYR A 447 -3.54 14.71 19.26
CA TYR A 447 -2.56 15.72 19.68
C TYR A 447 -2.72 17.12 19.04
N SER A 448 -3.81 17.39 18.32
CA SER A 448 -4.09 18.72 17.77
C SER A 448 -4.36 19.75 18.89
N LYS A 449 -4.11 21.02 18.58
CA LYS A 449 -4.27 22.15 19.52
C LYS A 449 -5.42 23.06 19.05
N ILE A 450 -6.61 22.79 19.54
CA ILE A 450 -7.83 23.59 19.26
C ILE A 450 -8.00 24.77 20.22
N LYS A 451 -8.86 25.73 19.86
CA LYS A 451 -9.08 26.98 20.62
C LYS A 451 -10.56 27.34 20.77
N LEU A 452 -11.17 26.89 21.86
CA LEU A 452 -12.56 27.21 22.22
C LEU A 452 -12.79 28.72 22.38
N ASN A 453 -14.02 29.16 22.12
CA ASN A 453 -14.43 30.55 22.34
C ASN A 453 -14.60 30.89 23.83
N GLY A 454 -15.20 29.98 24.61
CA GLY A 454 -15.42 30.13 26.06
C GLY A 454 -14.41 29.37 26.92
N ARG A 455 -14.70 29.23 28.23
CA ARG A 455 -13.78 28.53 29.15
C ARG A 455 -14.13 27.05 29.30
N ILE A 456 -13.13 26.27 29.71
CA ILE A 456 -13.27 24.91 30.26
C ILE A 456 -14.20 24.78 31.50
N THR A 457 -14.57 25.91 32.15
CA THR A 457 -15.60 25.94 33.21
C THR A 457 -17.01 26.17 32.68
N ASP A 458 -17.10 26.64 31.43
CA ASP A 458 -18.27 27.25 30.82
C ASP A 458 -18.76 26.38 29.62
N ILE A 459 -17.95 25.38 29.16
CA ILE A 459 -18.17 24.44 28.03
C ILE A 459 -19.56 23.83 27.90
N LYS A 460 -20.30 23.65 29.00
CA LYS A 460 -21.67 23.08 28.98
C LYS A 460 -22.73 24.01 28.37
N HIS A 461 -22.35 25.26 28.09
CA HIS A 461 -23.20 26.34 27.60
C HIS A 461 -22.48 27.21 26.56
N ASN A 462 -21.30 26.76 26.11
CA ASN A 462 -20.62 27.32 24.96
C ASN A 462 -20.90 26.40 23.77
N ASP A 463 -20.77 26.99 22.61
CA ASP A 463 -20.88 26.41 21.29
C ASP A 463 -19.95 27.31 20.45
N THR A 464 -18.93 26.72 19.80
CA THR A 464 -17.74 27.47 19.35
C THR A 464 -17.79 27.76 17.84
N ASP A 465 -18.03 26.76 17.03
CA ASP A 465 -18.30 26.74 15.58
C ASP A 465 -19.74 27.22 15.28
N LYS A 466 -20.76 26.62 15.93
CA LYS A 466 -22.23 26.84 15.80
C LYS A 466 -22.98 25.90 14.87
N ASP A 467 -22.74 24.60 14.97
CA ASP A 467 -23.67 23.57 14.46
C ASP A 467 -24.89 23.39 15.37
N GLY A 468 -24.69 23.40 16.70
CA GLY A 468 -25.74 23.29 17.70
C GLY A 468 -25.47 22.28 18.82
N LEU A 469 -24.34 21.55 18.80
CA LEU A 469 -23.80 20.88 19.97
C LEU A 469 -23.17 21.90 20.93
N THR A 470 -22.82 21.47 22.15
CA THR A 470 -22.01 22.28 23.08
C THR A 470 -20.60 21.75 23.19
N ASP A 471 -19.60 22.62 23.43
CA ASP A 471 -18.18 22.25 23.62
C ASP A 471 -18.01 21.00 24.54
N ALA A 472 -18.93 20.79 25.51
CA ALA A 472 -18.91 19.70 26.48
C ALA A 472 -19.57 18.37 26.05
N GLU A 473 -20.41 18.37 25.03
CA GLU A 473 -20.98 17.15 24.41
C GLU A 473 -19.99 16.59 23.38
N GLU A 474 -19.26 17.48 22.72
CA GLU A 474 -18.23 17.17 21.73
C GLU A 474 -16.92 16.66 22.36
N LEU A 475 -16.34 17.39 23.32
CA LEU A 475 -15.01 17.09 23.87
C LEU A 475 -14.89 15.77 24.64
N GLY A 476 -16.00 15.08 24.94
CA GLY A 476 -16.02 13.78 25.61
C GLY A 476 -15.24 13.75 26.94
N ILE A 477 -14.08 13.09 26.96
CA ILE A 477 -13.33 12.77 28.20
C ILE A 477 -11.87 13.24 28.13
N GLY A 478 -11.52 14.17 29.01
CA GLY A 478 -10.12 14.56 29.29
C GLY A 478 -9.36 13.48 30.08
N VAL A 479 -8.36 12.87 29.43
CA VAL A 479 -7.44 11.86 29.94
C VAL A 479 -6.13 12.51 30.40
N ASP A 480 -5.46 11.89 31.39
CA ASP A 480 -4.18 12.32 31.97
C ASP A 480 -3.04 11.52 31.32
N ILE A 481 -2.20 12.16 30.49
CA ILE A 481 -1.11 11.50 29.76
C ILE A 481 0.23 11.85 30.40
N ASP A 482 0.93 10.86 30.99
CA ASP A 482 2.22 11.05 31.65
C ASP A 482 3.36 11.26 30.62
N MET A 483 4.00 12.42 30.70
CA MET A 483 5.17 12.80 29.89
C MET A 483 6.48 12.56 30.64
N SER A 484 6.46 11.85 31.78
CA SER A 484 7.65 11.61 32.62
C SER A 484 8.84 11.06 31.85
N ASP A 485 8.65 10.16 30.87
CA ASP A 485 9.78 9.59 30.12
C ASP A 485 10.37 10.56 29.09
N TYR A 486 9.55 11.41 28.47
CA TYR A 486 10.03 12.51 27.65
C TYR A 486 10.88 13.50 28.47
N ILE A 487 10.39 13.83 29.67
CA ILE A 487 11.11 14.69 30.62
C ILE A 487 12.41 14.01 31.06
N ASN A 488 12.37 12.75 31.50
CA ASN A 488 13.54 11.98 31.93
C ASN A 488 14.62 11.93 30.83
N LEU A 489 14.23 11.64 29.59
CA LEU A 489 15.14 11.56 28.45
C LEU A 489 15.85 12.89 28.18
N LEU A 490 15.11 14.02 28.21
CA LEU A 490 15.69 15.35 28.05
C LEU A 490 16.68 15.69 29.18
N LEU A 491 16.38 15.31 30.43
CA LEU A 491 17.27 15.51 31.58
C LEU A 491 18.57 14.71 31.42
N ASP A 492 18.48 13.43 31.08
CA ASP A 492 19.63 12.53 30.93
C ASP A 492 20.57 12.99 29.80
N ARG A 493 20.01 13.42 28.66
CA ARG A 493 20.76 13.96 27.49
C ARG A 493 21.58 15.22 27.81
N HIS A 494 21.16 15.99 28.81
CA HIS A 494 21.91 17.13 29.36
C HIS A 494 22.64 16.81 30.67
N SER A 495 22.67 15.54 31.06
CA SER A 495 23.33 15.03 32.28
C SER A 495 22.82 15.67 33.59
N ILE A 496 21.54 15.98 33.61
CA ILE A 496 20.83 16.58 34.74
C ILE A 496 20.17 15.46 35.56
N PRO A 497 20.40 15.35 36.87
CA PRO A 497 19.76 14.31 37.68
C PRO A 497 18.23 14.46 37.70
N ARG A 498 17.51 13.38 37.39
CA ARG A 498 16.04 13.37 37.21
C ARG A 498 15.28 13.93 38.40
N GLU A 499 15.78 13.76 39.63
CA GLU A 499 15.18 14.27 40.87
C GLU A 499 15.23 15.80 41.04
N THR A 500 15.91 16.52 40.14
CA THR A 500 15.96 17.99 40.18
C THR A 500 14.67 18.65 39.65
N TYR A 501 13.90 17.92 38.82
CA TYR A 501 12.65 18.39 38.24
C TYR A 501 11.46 18.23 39.20
N ASN A 502 10.67 19.28 39.35
CA ASN A 502 9.48 19.33 40.22
C ASN A 502 8.32 20.15 39.62
N GLY A 503 8.27 20.27 38.29
CA GLY A 503 7.13 20.83 37.57
C GLY A 503 6.06 19.77 37.25
N GLU A 504 5.07 20.17 36.44
CA GLU A 504 4.02 19.27 35.95
C GLU A 504 4.63 18.15 35.08
N LYS A 505 4.11 16.93 35.23
CA LYS A 505 4.62 15.75 34.54
C LYS A 505 3.70 15.21 33.46
N SER A 506 2.45 15.65 33.43
CA SER A 506 1.43 15.14 32.51
C SER A 506 0.67 16.26 31.81
N ILE A 507 0.06 15.92 30.69
CA ILE A 507 -0.81 16.79 29.90
C ILE A 507 -2.26 16.27 29.98
N ILE A 508 -3.24 17.14 29.70
CA ILE A 508 -4.64 16.74 29.57
C ILE A 508 -4.96 16.65 28.07
N VAL A 509 -5.42 15.49 27.65
CA VAL A 509 -5.75 15.15 26.26
C VAL A 509 -7.22 14.74 26.19
N TRP A 510 -8.01 15.39 25.35
CA TRP A 510 -9.47 15.17 25.28
C TRP A 510 -9.83 14.19 24.17
N ARG A 511 -10.45 13.07 24.55
CA ARG A 511 -11.06 12.12 23.62
C ARG A 511 -12.43 12.64 23.22
N PHE A 512 -12.52 13.16 21.99
CA PHE A 512 -13.67 13.86 21.46
C PHE A 512 -14.60 12.95 20.65
N ASN A 513 -15.81 13.45 20.37
CA ASN A 513 -16.81 12.84 19.50
C ASN A 513 -16.86 13.58 18.14
N SER A 514 -16.84 14.91 18.19
CA SER A 514 -16.71 15.87 17.08
C SER A 514 -15.68 16.95 17.48
N ASN A 515 -15.17 17.73 16.52
CA ASN A 515 -14.18 18.78 16.81
C ASN A 515 -14.87 20.13 17.12
N PRO A 516 -14.83 20.64 18.37
CA PRO A 516 -15.52 21.87 18.82
C PRO A 516 -14.83 23.18 18.35
N THR A 517 -14.30 23.15 17.13
CA THR A 517 -13.84 24.32 16.37
C THR A 517 -14.14 24.21 14.87
N GLU A 518 -14.76 23.12 14.41
CA GLU A 518 -15.02 22.82 13.00
C GLU A 518 -16.46 22.28 12.86
N LEU A 519 -17.25 22.90 11.99
CA LEU A 519 -18.70 22.65 11.86
C LEU A 519 -19.00 21.18 11.47
N ASP A 520 -19.84 20.50 12.26
CA ASP A 520 -20.37 19.15 11.99
C ASP A 520 -21.90 19.25 11.92
N THR A 521 -22.47 19.41 10.71
CA THR A 521 -23.90 19.74 10.55
C THR A 521 -24.83 18.52 10.58
N ASP A 522 -24.33 17.30 10.30
CA ASP A 522 -25.13 16.05 10.36
C ASP A 522 -24.80 15.15 11.57
N PHE A 523 -23.82 15.54 12.39
CA PHE A 523 -23.42 14.94 13.66
C PHE A 523 -22.84 13.52 13.53
N ASP A 524 -22.10 13.26 12.44
CA ASP A 524 -21.39 11.99 12.22
C ASP A 524 -20.02 11.91 12.93
N GLY A 525 -19.51 13.05 13.42
CA GLY A 525 -18.21 13.20 14.11
C GLY A 525 -17.09 13.75 13.22
N LEU A 526 -17.35 13.97 11.92
CA LEU A 526 -16.43 14.55 10.96
C LEU A 526 -16.84 15.98 10.59
N PRO A 527 -15.89 16.89 10.32
CA PRO A 527 -16.23 18.26 9.93
C PRO A 527 -16.71 18.34 8.47
N ASP A 528 -17.63 19.27 8.19
CA ASP A 528 -18.26 19.58 6.88
C ASP A 528 -17.27 19.91 5.73
N GLY A 529 -15.95 19.87 5.96
CA GLY A 529 -14.92 19.91 4.92
C GLY A 529 -14.80 21.23 4.13
N ASN A 530 -15.39 22.33 4.62
CA ASN A 530 -15.69 23.56 3.87
C ASN A 530 -16.67 23.38 2.69
N ILE A 531 -17.30 22.22 2.55
CA ILE A 531 -18.40 22.01 1.62
C ILE A 531 -19.59 22.79 2.17
N ARG A 532 -20.27 23.59 1.33
CA ARG A 532 -21.50 24.24 1.77
C ARG A 532 -22.65 23.25 1.62
N TYR A 533 -23.58 23.25 2.57
CA TYR A 533 -24.79 22.45 2.49
C TYR A 533 -25.64 22.74 1.21
N SER A 534 -25.47 23.92 0.59
CA SER A 534 -26.03 24.27 -0.72
C SER A 534 -25.49 23.46 -1.89
N ASP A 535 -24.34 22.80 -1.69
CA ASP A 535 -23.57 22.10 -2.71
C ASP A 535 -23.73 20.57 -2.51
N ILE A 536 -24.21 20.15 -1.32
CA ILE A 536 -24.63 18.79 -0.97
C ILE A 536 -26.08 18.52 -1.42
N SER A 537 -26.92 19.56 -1.57
CA SER A 537 -28.32 19.44 -1.97
C SER A 537 -28.50 19.09 -3.46
N GLY A 538 -28.10 17.87 -3.86
CA GLY A 538 -28.23 17.31 -5.20
C GLY A 538 -28.87 15.91 -5.17
N ASN A 539 -30.20 15.86 -5.09
CA ASN A 539 -31.04 14.65 -5.17
C ASN A 539 -30.63 13.46 -4.28
N PHE A 540 -30.96 13.55 -2.99
CA PHE A 540 -31.56 12.40 -2.32
C PHE A 540 -33.08 12.46 -2.58
N ASP A 541 -33.55 11.69 -3.54
CA ASP A 541 -34.97 11.37 -3.68
C ASP A 541 -35.32 10.27 -2.65
N GLU A 542 -36.29 10.52 -1.77
CA GLU A 542 -36.76 9.54 -0.76
C GLU A 542 -37.63 8.44 -1.42
N GLU A 543 -37.05 7.35 -1.92
CA GLU A 543 -37.68 6.00 -2.03
C GLU A 543 -36.73 4.93 -2.63
N ASP A 544 -36.03 4.16 -1.77
CA ASP A 544 -35.90 2.67 -1.79
C ASP A 544 -34.97 2.14 -0.66
#